data_AF-A0A7K1ZQY5-F1
#
_entry.id   AF-A0A7K1ZQY5-F1
#
_cell.length_a   1.000
_cell.length_b   1.000
_cell.length_c   1.000
_cell.angle_alpha   90.00
_cell.angle_beta   90.00
_cell.angle_gamma   90.00
#
_symmetry.space_group_name_H-M   'P 1'
#
loop_
_entity.id
_entity.type
_entity.pdbx_description
1 polymer ?
#
loop_
_entity_poly.entity_id
_entity_poly.type
_entity_poly.pdbx_seq_one_letter_code
_entity_poly.pdbx_strand_id
1 'polypeptide(L)'
;MISAFRELASELRRDLFSSKIIPALSAGMTSGLGLVVAQLAFGSLIFFGALEAYSSQGIGLILFGNFAACLVMALTSSYRGTIGGLSPALIVIMATIVSSIEASEEALFVTAASALIIGAVFTGFCCLMIGHFRLARLMRFIPYPVAAGFLSGIGGAVCLAGLSLMGVQDEWWVNAINLDSPKFWILIPGVIYGILLYYAIKRWGHALILPVST
;
A
#
# COMPACT_ATOMS: atom_id res chain seq x y z
N MET A 1 17.12 1.47 29.14
CA MET A 1 17.49 1.70 27.73
C MET A 1 18.69 0.85 27.30
N ILE A 2 19.79 0.81 28.06
CA ILE A 2 20.98 -0.03 27.76
C ILE A 2 20.70 -1.56 27.85
N SER A 3 19.81 -1.99 28.75
CA SER A 3 19.41 -3.40 28.89
C SER A 3 18.64 -3.93 27.67
N ALA A 4 17.61 -3.20 27.23
CA ALA A 4 16.80 -3.56 26.07
C ALA A 4 17.63 -3.64 24.77
N PHE A 5 18.63 -2.76 24.61
CA PHE A 5 19.52 -2.80 23.45
C PHE A 5 20.44 -4.04 23.44
N ARG A 6 20.95 -4.46 24.61
CA ARG A 6 21.71 -5.72 24.72
C ARG A 6 20.84 -6.94 24.47
N GLU A 7 19.60 -6.91 24.95
CA GLU A 7 18.63 -7.98 24.76
C GLU A 7 18.30 -8.15 23.27
N LEU A 8 17.98 -7.05 22.57
CA LEU A 8 17.78 -7.02 21.13
C LEU A 8 19.00 -7.53 20.35
N ALA A 9 20.21 -7.09 20.71
CA ALA A 9 21.45 -7.54 20.05
C ALA A 9 21.69 -9.04 20.26
N SER A 10 21.33 -9.57 21.43
CA SER A 10 21.44 -11.01 21.72
C SER A 10 20.38 -11.84 20.98
N GLU A 11 19.16 -11.34 20.83
CA GLU A 11 18.10 -11.97 20.04
C GLU A 11 18.45 -12.01 18.56
N LEU A 12 18.88 -10.87 18.00
CA LEU A 12 19.35 -10.78 16.61
C LEU A 12 20.48 -11.76 16.35
N ARG A 13 21.47 -11.83 17.24
CA ARG A 13 22.57 -12.79 17.10
C ARG A 13 22.06 -14.22 17.11
N ARG A 14 21.14 -14.57 18.03
CA ARG A 14 20.58 -15.92 18.12
C ARG A 14 19.77 -16.29 16.88
N ASP A 15 19.00 -15.35 16.34
CA ASP A 15 18.22 -15.55 15.12
C ASP A 15 19.11 -15.64 13.87
N LEU A 16 20.23 -14.91 13.84
CA LEU A 16 21.20 -14.97 12.74
C LEU A 16 21.91 -16.33 12.65
N PHE A 17 22.19 -16.95 13.80
CA PHE A 17 22.80 -18.29 13.86
C PHE A 17 21.77 -19.43 13.89
N SER A 18 20.47 -19.12 13.70
CA SER A 18 19.41 -20.11 13.65
C SER A 18 19.29 -20.74 12.27
N SER A 19 18.94 -22.04 12.23
CA SER A 19 18.57 -22.75 11.00
C SER A 19 17.37 -22.12 10.26
N LYS A 20 16.59 -21.26 10.95
CA LYS A 20 15.44 -20.55 10.40
C LYS A 20 15.79 -19.26 9.64
N ILE A 21 17.06 -18.86 9.57
CA ILE A 21 17.46 -17.60 8.91
C ILE A 21 17.17 -17.64 7.39
N ILE A 22 17.42 -18.77 6.73
CA ILE A 22 17.23 -18.88 5.27
C ILE A 22 15.75 -18.71 4.89
N PRO A 23 14.79 -19.43 5.52
CA PRO A 23 13.36 -19.18 5.31
C PRO A 23 12.91 -17.77 5.71
N ALA A 24 13.49 -17.18 6.75
CA ALA A 24 13.11 -15.83 7.19
C ALA A 24 13.57 -14.76 6.20
N LEU A 25 14.80 -14.88 5.69
CA LEU A 25 15.33 -13.99 4.65
C LEU A 25 14.54 -14.11 3.35
N SER A 26 14.19 -15.33 2.93
CA SER A 26 13.41 -15.52 1.70
C SER A 26 11.99 -14.98 1.82
N ALA A 27 11.34 -15.17 2.98
CA ALA A 27 10.03 -14.57 3.26
C ALA A 27 10.09 -13.04 3.35
N GLY A 28 11.12 -12.49 3.99
CA GLY A 28 11.33 -11.05 4.07
C GLY A 28 11.62 -10.42 2.71
N MET A 29 12.42 -11.08 1.87
CA MET A 29 12.80 -10.58 0.56
C MET A 29 11.63 -10.62 -0.44
N THR A 30 10.86 -11.71 -0.44
CA THR A 30 9.64 -11.81 -1.27
C THR A 30 8.58 -10.79 -0.84
N SER A 31 8.35 -10.64 0.47
CA SER A 31 7.39 -9.67 1.00
C SER A 31 7.84 -8.22 0.77
N GLY A 32 9.13 -7.95 0.95
CA GLY A 32 9.74 -6.65 0.72
C GLY A 32 9.67 -6.23 -0.75
N LEU A 33 9.97 -7.14 -1.67
CA LEU A 33 9.84 -6.87 -3.11
C LEU A 33 8.38 -6.56 -3.49
N GLY A 34 7.44 -7.39 -3.03
CA GLY A 34 6.02 -7.16 -3.26
C GLY A 34 5.53 -5.82 -2.70
N LEU A 35 6.03 -5.42 -1.52
CA LEU A 35 5.77 -4.10 -0.97
C LEU A 35 6.33 -2.99 -1.85
N VAL A 36 7.57 -3.08 -2.31
CA VAL A 36 8.16 -2.03 -3.16
C VAL A 36 7.33 -1.84 -4.43
N VAL A 37 6.99 -2.93 -5.13
CA VAL A 37 6.17 -2.83 -6.35
C VAL A 37 4.79 -2.24 -6.06
N ALA A 38 4.14 -2.67 -4.98
CA ALA A 38 2.86 -2.10 -4.56
C ALA A 38 2.97 -0.60 -4.27
N GLN A 39 4.03 -0.17 -3.58
CA GLN A 39 4.26 1.24 -3.22
C GLN A 39 4.51 2.11 -4.45
N LEU A 40 5.21 1.60 -5.46
CA LEU A 40 5.37 2.30 -6.75
C LEU A 40 4.01 2.52 -7.41
N ALA A 41 3.19 1.47 -7.51
CA ALA A 41 1.86 1.56 -8.11
C ALA A 41 0.94 2.53 -7.33
N PHE A 42 0.97 2.43 -6.00
CA PHE A 42 0.16 3.27 -5.12
C PHE A 42 0.61 4.74 -5.12
N GLY A 43 1.91 4.99 -5.17
CA GLY A 43 2.43 6.35 -5.30
C GLY A 43 2.04 6.98 -6.64
N SER A 44 2.06 6.23 -7.74
CA SER A 44 1.56 6.72 -9.04
C SER A 44 0.08 7.11 -8.99
N LEU A 45 -0.74 6.43 -8.18
CA LEU A 45 -2.14 6.81 -7.96
C LEU A 45 -2.30 8.08 -7.12
N ILE A 46 -1.48 8.25 -6.08
CA ILE A 46 -1.56 9.42 -5.19
C ILE A 46 -1.14 10.70 -5.91
N PHE A 47 -0.11 10.62 -6.76
CA PHE A 47 0.48 11.76 -7.47
C PHE A 47 0.02 11.86 -8.94
N PHE A 48 -1.12 11.28 -9.28
CA PHE A 48 -1.67 11.35 -10.63
C PHE A 48 -2.16 12.78 -10.99
N GLY A 49 -2.23 13.11 -12.29
CA GLY A 49 -2.76 14.38 -12.77
C GLY A 49 -1.77 15.54 -12.60
N ALA A 50 -2.18 16.63 -11.93
CA ALA A 50 -1.36 17.84 -11.79
C ALA A 50 -0.02 17.62 -11.06
N LEU A 51 0.13 16.51 -10.33
CA LEU A 51 1.36 16.13 -9.64
C LEU A 51 2.21 15.09 -10.39
N GLU A 52 1.84 14.72 -11.61
CA GLU A 52 2.51 13.65 -12.35
C GLU A 52 4.00 13.94 -12.57
N ALA A 53 4.36 15.22 -12.81
CA ALA A 53 5.74 15.69 -12.94
C ALA A 53 6.57 15.49 -11.65
N TYR A 54 5.92 15.45 -10.49
CA TYR A 54 6.54 15.24 -9.17
C TYR A 54 6.38 13.81 -8.65
N SER A 55 5.77 12.90 -9.43
CA SER A 55 5.48 11.53 -9.04
C SER A 55 6.73 10.78 -8.54
N SER A 56 7.88 10.93 -9.22
CA SER A 56 9.13 10.31 -8.80
C SER A 56 9.58 10.75 -7.40
N GLN A 57 9.49 12.05 -7.10
CA GLN A 57 9.85 12.61 -5.80
C GLN A 57 8.87 12.15 -4.70
N GLY A 58 7.57 12.17 -5.02
CA GLY A 58 6.52 11.71 -4.11
C GLY A 58 6.60 10.22 -3.78
N ILE A 59 6.87 9.38 -4.79
CA ILE A 59 7.12 7.94 -4.62
C ILE A 59 8.35 7.70 -3.75
N GLY A 60 9.43 8.45 -3.96
CA GLY A 60 10.63 8.37 -3.12
C GLY A 60 10.33 8.67 -1.65
N LEU A 61 9.49 9.68 -1.38
CA LEU A 61 9.04 10.01 -0.03
C LEU A 61 8.21 8.89 0.61
N ILE A 62 7.29 8.29 -0.15
CA ILE A 62 6.47 7.15 0.30
C ILE A 62 7.36 5.94 0.63
N LEU A 63 8.30 5.58 -0.25
CA LEU A 63 9.20 4.46 -0.05
C LEU A 63 10.08 4.66 1.19
N PHE A 64 10.64 5.85 1.36
CA PHE A 64 11.44 6.17 2.54
C PHE A 64 10.61 6.13 3.82
N GLY A 65 9.40 6.70 3.81
CA GLY A 65 8.47 6.64 4.94
C GLY A 65 8.10 5.21 5.31
N ASN A 66 7.82 4.36 4.32
CA ASN A 66 7.52 2.94 4.54
C ASN A 66 8.74 2.18 5.09
N PHE A 67 9.94 2.45 4.56
CA PHE A 67 11.18 1.87 5.08
C PHE A 67 11.41 2.24 6.54
N ALA A 68 11.29 3.53 6.90
CA ALA A 68 11.43 4.00 8.27
C ALA A 68 10.39 3.36 9.21
N ALA A 69 9.12 3.28 8.78
CA ALA A 69 8.07 2.64 9.55
C ALA A 69 8.34 1.14 9.77
N CYS A 70 8.72 0.41 8.71
CA CYS A 70 9.08 -1.00 8.79
C CYS A 70 10.30 -1.23 9.68
N LEU A 71 11.29 -0.35 9.65
CA LEU A 71 12.46 -0.43 10.53
C LEU A 71 12.05 -0.26 11.99
N VAL A 72 11.22 0.74 12.31
CA VAL A 72 10.68 0.94 13.65
C VAL A 72 9.90 -0.29 14.10
N MET A 73 8.98 -0.79 13.25
CA MET A 73 8.21 -2.00 13.57
C MET A 73 9.08 -3.24 13.76
N ALA A 74 10.12 -3.43 12.95
CA ALA A 74 11.03 -4.56 13.09
C ALA A 74 11.79 -4.53 14.43
N LEU A 75 12.07 -3.34 14.96
CA LEU A 75 12.80 -3.15 16.22
C LEU A 75 11.90 -3.12 17.45
N THR A 76 10.65 -2.66 17.33
CA THR A 76 9.75 -2.44 18.47
C THR A 76 8.58 -3.41 18.55
N SER A 77 8.26 -4.14 17.48
CA SER A 77 7.10 -5.03 17.46
C SER A 77 7.33 -6.27 18.32
N SER A 78 6.33 -6.61 19.13
CA SER A 78 6.32 -7.87 19.89
C SER A 78 5.91 -9.08 19.04
N TYR A 79 5.46 -8.87 17.80
CA TYR A 79 5.01 -9.93 16.90
C TYR A 79 6.02 -10.18 15.78
N ARG A 80 6.63 -11.38 15.81
CA ARG A 80 7.64 -11.85 14.84
C ARG A 80 6.95 -12.24 13.53
N GLY A 81 6.63 -11.25 12.71
CA GLY A 81 5.91 -11.40 11.44
C GLY A 81 5.13 -10.17 10.99
N THR A 82 5.25 -9.04 11.69
CA THR A 82 4.63 -7.78 11.27
C THR A 82 5.24 -7.28 9.96
N ILE A 83 4.37 -6.99 8.97
CA ILE A 83 4.74 -6.36 7.71
C ILE A 83 4.02 -5.02 7.64
N GLY A 84 4.78 -3.95 7.41
CA GLY A 84 4.27 -2.59 7.24
C GLY A 84 4.06 -2.23 5.79
N GLY A 85 2.91 -1.65 5.47
CA GLY A 85 2.60 -1.20 4.12
C GLY A 85 1.45 -0.20 4.09
N LEU A 86 1.32 0.49 2.97
CA LEU A 86 0.16 1.32 2.70
C LEU A 86 -1.06 0.41 2.43
N SER A 87 -2.16 0.71 3.11
CA SER A 87 -3.45 0.05 2.85
C SER A 87 -4.11 0.70 1.63
N PRO A 88 -4.77 -0.07 0.74
CA PRO A 88 -5.47 0.50 -0.41
C PRO A 88 -6.50 1.58 -0.05
N ALA A 89 -7.11 1.48 1.13
CA ALA A 89 -8.02 2.49 1.66
C ALA A 89 -7.34 3.86 1.86
N LEU A 90 -6.10 3.85 2.36
CA LEU A 90 -5.35 5.07 2.63
C LEU A 90 -4.95 5.76 1.33
N ILE A 91 -4.65 5.00 0.28
CA ILE A 91 -4.30 5.53 -1.04
C ILE A 91 -5.43 6.39 -1.58
N VAL A 92 -6.66 5.89 -1.55
CA VAL A 92 -7.84 6.62 -2.04
C VAL A 92 -7.99 7.94 -1.28
N ILE A 93 -7.82 7.92 0.04
CA ILE A 93 -7.90 9.12 0.88
C ILE A 93 -6.75 10.09 0.54
N MET A 94 -5.52 9.60 0.42
CA MET A 94 -4.35 10.42 0.10
C MET A 94 -4.47 11.06 -1.28
N ALA A 95 -4.90 10.29 -2.30
CA ALA A 95 -5.16 10.80 -3.64
C ALA A 95 -6.25 11.89 -3.63
N THR A 96 -7.31 11.70 -2.84
CA THR A 96 -8.39 12.70 -2.67
C THR A 96 -7.89 13.97 -1.98
N ILE A 97 -7.03 13.85 -0.96
CA ILE A 97 -6.42 15.00 -0.29
C ILE A 97 -5.57 15.79 -1.29
N VAL A 98 -4.71 15.08 -2.04
CA VAL A 98 -3.81 15.71 -3.02
C VAL A 98 -4.58 16.40 -4.14
N SER A 99 -5.65 15.78 -4.65
CA SER A 99 -6.48 16.39 -5.71
C SER A 99 -7.28 17.61 -5.25
N SER A 100 -7.48 17.77 -3.95
CA SER A 100 -8.21 18.90 -3.36
C SER A 100 -7.31 20.10 -3.03
N ILE A 101 -6.00 20.01 -3.27
CA ILE A 101 -5.05 21.09 -2.97
C ILE A 101 -4.99 22.08 -4.12
N GLU A 102 -5.33 23.33 -3.81
CA GLU A 102 -5.15 24.47 -4.71
C GLU A 102 -3.93 25.28 -4.24
N ALA A 103 -2.88 25.28 -5.05
CA ALA A 103 -1.64 26.01 -4.80
C ALA A 103 -1.01 26.41 -6.13
N SER A 104 -0.06 27.37 -6.11
CA SER A 104 0.76 27.68 -7.28
C SER A 104 1.62 26.48 -7.67
N GLU A 105 1.97 26.33 -8.96
CA GLU A 105 2.76 25.19 -9.46
C GLU A 105 4.07 24.97 -8.67
N GLU A 106 4.70 26.05 -8.21
CA GLU A 106 5.93 26.02 -7.41
C GLU A 106 5.71 25.49 -5.99
N ALA A 107 4.54 25.75 -5.39
CA ALA A 107 4.21 25.36 -4.01
C ALA A 107 3.37 24.07 -3.93
N LEU A 108 2.85 23.60 -5.06
CA LEU A 108 1.86 22.53 -5.12
C LEU A 108 2.41 21.20 -4.60
N PHE A 109 3.61 20.79 -5.02
CA PHE A 109 4.24 19.59 -4.48
C PHE A 109 4.56 19.71 -2.98
N VAL A 110 5.12 20.84 -2.55
CA VAL A 110 5.49 21.07 -1.15
C VAL A 110 4.26 21.05 -0.25
N THR A 111 3.16 21.66 -0.70
CA THR A 111 1.89 21.70 0.03
C THR A 111 1.28 20.30 0.12
N ALA A 112 1.26 19.54 -0.97
CA ALA A 112 0.80 18.16 -0.99
C ALA A 112 1.64 17.25 -0.07
N ALA A 113 2.97 17.29 -0.21
CA ALA A 113 3.86 16.51 0.64
C ALA A 113 3.70 16.87 2.12
N SER A 114 3.59 18.16 2.45
CA SER A 114 3.38 18.62 3.83
C SER A 114 2.04 18.14 4.39
N ALA A 115 0.95 18.23 3.61
CA ALA A 115 -0.36 17.74 4.02
C ALA A 115 -0.33 16.23 4.32
N LEU A 116 0.33 15.44 3.46
CA LEU A 116 0.49 14.00 3.66
C LEU A 116 1.35 13.67 4.89
N ILE A 117 2.46 14.39 5.10
CA ILE A 117 3.33 14.21 6.27
C ILE A 117 2.60 14.55 7.57
N ILE A 118 1.93 15.70 7.62
CA ILE A 118 1.16 16.13 8.80
C ILE A 118 0.04 15.12 9.09
N GLY A 119 -0.68 14.69 8.04
CA GLY A 119 -1.71 13.66 8.14
C GLY A 119 -1.15 12.33 8.67
N ALA A 120 0.01 11.91 8.18
CA ALA A 120 0.67 10.68 8.64
C ALA A 120 1.12 10.76 10.10
N VAL A 121 1.73 11.88 10.52
CA VAL A 121 2.15 12.10 11.92
C VAL A 121 0.94 12.12 12.84
N PHE A 122 -0.11 12.84 12.48
CA PHE A 122 -1.35 12.90 13.25
C PHE A 122 -2.03 11.53 13.34
N THR A 123 -2.10 10.80 12.22
CA THR A 123 -2.63 9.44 12.20
C THR A 123 -1.79 8.51 13.06
N GLY A 124 -0.46 8.62 13.02
CA GLY A 124 0.45 7.88 13.89
C GLY A 124 0.18 8.15 15.37
N PHE A 125 0.00 9.42 15.75
CA PHE A 125 -0.39 9.81 17.10
C PHE A 125 -1.73 9.20 17.52
N CYS A 126 -2.75 9.28 16.66
CA CYS A 126 -4.06 8.65 16.90
C CYS A 126 -3.95 7.13 17.05
N CYS A 127 -3.15 6.45 16.22
CA CYS A 127 -2.90 5.02 16.32
C CYS A 127 -2.20 4.65 17.64
N LEU A 128 -1.25 5.47 18.11
CA LEU A 128 -0.61 5.28 19.41
C LEU A 128 -1.62 5.43 20.55
N MET A 129 -2.53 6.40 20.47
CA MET A 129 -3.62 6.55 21.45
C MET A 129 -4.55 5.33 21.45
N ILE A 130 -4.98 4.86 20.27
CA ILE A 130 -5.82 3.65 20.15
C ILE A 130 -5.12 2.44 20.77
N GLY A 131 -3.81 2.28 20.54
CA GLY A 131 -2.99 1.22 21.13
C GLY A 131 -2.88 1.35 22.65
N HIS A 132 -2.61 2.55 23.15
CA HIS A 132 -2.46 2.85 24.58
C HIS A 132 -3.75 2.53 25.36
N PHE A 133 -4.90 2.99 24.86
CA PHE A 133 -6.20 2.75 25.48
C PHE A 133 -6.81 1.38 25.14
N ARG A 134 -6.13 0.56 24.33
CA ARG A 134 -6.58 -0.78 23.90
C ARG A 134 -7.94 -0.75 23.17
N LEU A 135 -8.23 0.35 22.46
CA LEU A 135 -9.47 0.52 21.69
C LEU A 135 -9.58 -0.47 20.53
N ALA A 136 -8.47 -1.10 20.11
CA ALA A 136 -8.49 -2.19 19.12
C ALA A 136 -9.43 -3.34 19.52
N ARG A 137 -9.70 -3.53 20.83
CA ARG A 137 -10.68 -4.52 21.31
C ARG A 137 -12.10 -4.26 20.78
N LEU A 138 -12.41 -3.03 20.38
CA LEU A 138 -13.72 -2.66 19.85
C LEU A 138 -13.96 -3.20 18.42
N MET A 139 -12.90 -3.53 17.68
CA MET A 139 -13.02 -4.08 16.33
C MET A 139 -13.79 -5.40 16.28
N ARG A 140 -13.82 -6.18 17.38
CA ARG A 140 -14.61 -7.43 17.47
C ARG A 140 -16.12 -7.23 17.41
N PHE A 141 -16.60 -5.99 17.57
CA PHE A 141 -18.02 -5.65 17.50
C PHE A 141 -18.46 -5.18 16.12
N ILE A 142 -17.53 -5.05 15.16
CA ILE A 142 -17.88 -4.68 13.78
C ILE A 142 -18.61 -5.86 13.13
N PRO A 143 -19.88 -5.68 12.69
CA PRO A 143 -20.60 -6.74 12.00
C PRO A 143 -19.89 -7.10 10.68
N TYR A 144 -19.87 -8.39 10.35
CA TYR A 144 -19.30 -8.88 9.11
C TYR A 144 -19.82 -8.16 7.85
N PRO A 145 -21.13 -7.83 7.72
CA PRO A 145 -21.63 -7.09 6.56
C PRO A 145 -20.99 -5.71 6.36
N VAL A 146 -20.65 -5.00 7.44
CA VAL A 146 -20.03 -3.67 7.37
C VAL A 146 -18.57 -3.78 6.90
N ALA A 147 -17.82 -4.73 7.46
CA ALA A 147 -16.45 -4.99 7.05
C ALA A 147 -16.39 -5.44 5.57
N ALA A 148 -17.30 -6.31 5.15
CA ALA A 148 -17.40 -6.79 3.77
C ALA A 148 -17.77 -5.65 2.80
N GLY A 149 -18.75 -4.81 3.15
CA GLY A 149 -19.15 -3.66 2.34
C GLY A 149 -18.03 -2.63 2.17
N PHE A 150 -17.34 -2.29 3.26
CA PHE A 150 -16.20 -1.37 3.23
C PHE A 150 -15.05 -1.91 2.37
N LEU A 151 -14.69 -3.19 2.54
CA LEU A 151 -13.64 -3.83 1.75
C LEU A 151 -14.00 -3.91 0.27
N SER A 152 -15.27 -4.23 -0.06
CA SER A 152 -15.79 -4.21 -1.43
C SER A 152 -15.70 -2.81 -2.06
N GLY A 153 -16.07 -1.77 -1.29
CA GLY A 153 -15.97 -0.38 -1.72
C GLY A 153 -14.52 0.05 -2.02
N ILE A 154 -13.57 -0.30 -1.15
CA ILE A 154 -12.14 -0.04 -1.38
C ILE A 154 -11.66 -0.77 -2.64
N GLY A 155 -12.01 -2.05 -2.79
CA GLY A 155 -11.66 -2.84 -3.96
C GLY A 155 -12.18 -2.19 -5.26
N GLY A 156 -13.44 -1.77 -5.27
CA GLY A 156 -14.03 -1.04 -6.40
C GLY A 156 -13.31 0.27 -6.70
N ALA A 157 -13.03 1.09 -5.68
CA ALA A 157 -12.32 2.36 -5.85
C ALA A 157 -10.90 2.17 -6.41
N VAL A 158 -10.16 1.17 -5.93
CA VAL A 158 -8.81 0.85 -6.42
C VAL A 158 -8.85 0.33 -7.85
N CYS A 159 -9.84 -0.50 -8.20
CA CYS A 159 -10.05 -0.93 -9.59
C CYS A 159 -10.29 0.27 -10.51
N LEU A 160 -11.18 1.20 -10.12
CA LEU A 160 -11.45 2.41 -10.88
C LEU A 160 -10.19 3.27 -11.05
N ALA A 161 -9.45 3.48 -9.95
CA ALA A 161 -8.21 4.25 -9.99
C ALA A 161 -7.15 3.60 -10.90
N GLY A 162 -7.03 2.27 -10.89
CA GLY A 162 -6.17 1.53 -11.80
C GLY A 162 -6.59 1.66 -13.27
N LEU A 163 -7.90 1.64 -13.56
CA LEU A 163 -8.42 1.89 -14.91
C LEU A 163 -8.11 3.32 -15.38
N SER A 164 -8.17 4.31 -14.50
CA SER A 164 -7.80 5.69 -14.82
C SER A 164 -6.33 5.81 -15.24
N LEU A 165 -5.42 5.05 -14.63
CA LEU A 165 -4.01 4.98 -15.08
C LEU A 165 -3.86 4.40 -16.48
N MET A 166 -4.77 3.54 -16.92
CA MET A 166 -4.79 2.96 -18.27
C MET A 166 -5.41 3.92 -19.31
N GLY A 167 -5.74 5.16 -18.93
CA GLY A 167 -6.32 6.18 -19.82
C GLY A 167 -7.84 6.09 -20.01
N VAL A 168 -8.52 5.34 -19.13
CA VAL A 168 -9.97 5.18 -19.11
C VAL A 168 -10.57 6.21 -18.15
N GLN A 169 -11.13 7.31 -18.70
CA GLN A 169 -11.71 8.42 -17.91
C GLN A 169 -13.25 8.42 -17.92
N ASP A 170 -13.81 8.95 -16.83
CA ASP A 170 -15.14 9.46 -16.43
C ASP A 170 -16.46 8.90 -16.99
N GLU A 171 -16.44 8.10 -18.05
CA GLU A 171 -17.63 7.46 -18.60
C GLU A 171 -17.34 6.03 -19.08
N TRP A 172 -16.50 5.30 -18.36
CA TRP A 172 -16.14 3.93 -18.73
C TRP A 172 -17.36 3.01 -18.77
N TRP A 173 -18.37 3.20 -17.93
CA TRP A 173 -19.59 2.40 -17.98
C TRP A 173 -20.49 2.74 -19.19
N VAL A 174 -20.45 3.97 -19.70
CA VAL A 174 -21.18 4.39 -20.91
C VAL A 174 -20.43 3.97 -22.18
N ASN A 175 -19.10 4.12 -22.16
CA ASN A 175 -18.23 3.87 -23.31
C ASN A 175 -17.69 2.42 -23.38
N ALA A 176 -17.82 1.60 -22.32
CA ALA A 176 -17.45 0.17 -22.37
C ALA A 176 -18.32 -0.63 -23.34
N ILE A 177 -19.50 -0.12 -23.70
CA ILE A 177 -20.40 -0.71 -24.70
C ILE A 177 -20.03 -0.27 -26.12
N ASN A 178 -19.21 0.78 -26.29
CA ASN A 178 -18.70 1.22 -27.59
C ASN A 178 -17.41 0.47 -27.95
N LEU A 179 -17.56 -0.62 -28.72
CA LEU A 179 -16.44 -1.47 -29.19
C LEU A 179 -15.45 -0.76 -30.14
N ASP A 180 -15.78 0.44 -30.64
CA ASP A 180 -14.96 1.16 -31.64
C ASP A 180 -13.89 2.07 -31.03
N SER A 181 -13.81 2.19 -29.71
CA SER A 181 -12.77 3.00 -29.07
C SER A 181 -11.44 2.23 -29.01
N PRO A 182 -10.30 2.77 -29.52
CA PRO A 182 -8.99 2.12 -29.43
C PRO A 182 -8.54 1.85 -27.97
N LYS A 183 -9.20 2.48 -27.00
CA LYS A 183 -9.01 2.27 -25.56
C LYS A 183 -9.54 0.91 -25.06
N PHE A 184 -10.52 0.30 -25.73
CA PHE A 184 -11.03 -1.04 -25.37
C PHE A 184 -9.94 -2.11 -25.52
N TRP A 185 -9.10 -1.99 -26.54
CA TRP A 185 -7.99 -2.92 -26.79
C TRP A 185 -6.89 -2.86 -25.72
N ILE A 186 -6.72 -1.72 -25.04
CA ILE A 186 -5.77 -1.55 -23.93
C ILE A 186 -6.27 -2.24 -22.66
N LEU A 187 -7.59 -2.39 -22.50
CA LEU A 187 -8.22 -2.97 -21.31
C LEU A 187 -8.13 -4.51 -21.29
N ILE A 188 -8.21 -5.13 -22.47
CA ILE A 188 -8.16 -6.59 -22.66
C ILE A 188 -6.94 -7.26 -22.00
N PRO A 189 -5.69 -6.83 -22.23
CA PRO A 189 -4.53 -7.47 -21.60
C PRO A 189 -4.56 -7.36 -20.07
N GLY A 190 -5.03 -6.23 -19.51
CA GLY A 190 -5.16 -6.06 -18.06
C GLY A 190 -6.19 -7.01 -17.44
N VAL A 191 -7.35 -7.15 -18.07
CA VAL A 191 -8.41 -8.08 -17.62
C VAL A 191 -7.95 -9.53 -17.75
N ILE A 192 -7.35 -9.91 -18.88
CA ILE A 192 -6.82 -11.27 -19.10
C ILE A 192 -5.77 -11.59 -18.04
N TYR A 193 -4.81 -10.69 -17.83
CA TYR A 193 -3.77 -10.86 -16.82
C TYR A 193 -4.38 -11.02 -15.43
N GLY A 194 -5.33 -10.16 -15.02
CA GLY A 194 -6.01 -10.27 -13.73
C GLY A 194 -6.75 -11.60 -13.54
N ILE A 195 -7.45 -12.09 -14.58
CA ILE A 195 -8.14 -13.39 -14.55
C ILE A 195 -7.13 -14.53 -14.42
N LEU A 196 -6.09 -14.54 -15.24
CA LEU A 196 -5.05 -15.58 -15.20
C LEU A 196 -4.35 -15.63 -13.84
N LEU A 197 -4.04 -14.46 -13.26
CA LEU A 197 -3.41 -14.34 -11.95
C LEU A 197 -4.33 -14.87 -10.84
N TYR A 198 -5.62 -14.52 -10.88
CA TYR A 198 -6.62 -15.04 -9.94
C TYR A 198 -6.70 -16.57 -9.99
N TYR A 199 -6.77 -17.15 -11.19
CA TYR A 199 -6.79 -18.61 -11.36
C TYR A 199 -5.47 -19.27 -10.93
N ALA A 200 -4.33 -18.64 -11.21
CA ALA A 200 -3.01 -19.13 -10.80
C ALA A 200 -2.86 -19.18 -9.27
N ILE A 201 -3.26 -18.10 -8.58
CA ILE A 201 -3.26 -18.04 -7.11
C ILE A 201 -4.18 -19.13 -6.54
N LYS A 202 -5.41 -19.25 -7.08
CA LYS A 202 -6.39 -20.23 -6.61
C LYS A 202 -5.94 -21.68 -6.83
N ARG A 203 -5.19 -21.95 -7.90
CA ARG A 203 -4.80 -23.33 -8.25
C ARG A 203 -3.52 -23.78 -7.55
N TRP A 204 -2.53 -22.91 -7.35
CA TRP A 204 -1.18 -23.33 -6.97
C TRP A 204 -0.74 -22.92 -5.56
N GLY A 205 -1.43 -21.97 -4.90
CA GLY A 205 -1.20 -21.64 -3.47
C GLY A 205 0.24 -21.26 -3.08
N HIS A 206 1.15 -21.07 -4.04
CA HIS A 206 2.57 -20.91 -3.80
C HIS A 206 2.89 -19.44 -3.56
N ALA A 207 3.58 -19.15 -2.44
CA ALA A 207 3.92 -17.79 -2.02
C ALA A 207 4.75 -16.96 -3.04
N LEU A 208 5.32 -17.59 -4.06
CA LEU A 208 6.10 -16.93 -5.12
C LEU A 208 5.25 -16.38 -6.27
N ILE A 209 3.98 -16.76 -6.39
CA ILE A 209 3.14 -16.34 -7.52
C ILE A 209 2.92 -14.82 -7.50
N LEU A 210 2.77 -14.23 -6.32
CA LEU A 210 2.61 -12.78 -6.17
C LEU A 210 3.88 -11.99 -6.57
N PRO A 211 5.08 -12.26 -6.01
CA PRO A 211 6.28 -11.51 -6.38
C PRO A 211 6.83 -11.82 -7.79
N VAL A 212 6.44 -12.93 -8.43
CA VAL A 212 6.85 -13.26 -9.81
C VAL A 212 5.90 -12.66 -10.85
N SER A 213 4.66 -12.36 -10.46
CA SER A 213 3.68 -11.75 -11.36
C SER A 213 3.82 -10.23 -11.42
N THR A 214 4.19 -9.58 -10.31
CA THR A 214 4.50 -8.14 -10.22
C THR A 214 5.69 -7.73 -11.07
#